data_AF-A0A972D4P5-F1
#
_entry.id   AF-A0A972D4P5-F1
#
_cell.length_a   1.000
_cell.length_b   1.000
_cell.length_c   1.000
_cell.angle_alpha   90.00
_cell.angle_beta   90.00
_cell.angle_gamma   90.00
#
_symmetry.space_group_name_H-M   'P 1'
#
loop_
_entity.id
_entity.type
_entity.pdbx_description
1 polymer ?
#
loop_
_entity_poly.entity_id
_entity_poly.type
_entity_poly.pdbx_seq_one_letter_code
_entity_poly.pdbx_strand_id
1 'polypeptide(L)'
;MTEKKSVNLKKTVLTLIQGKKYKQLKEVLSTMQPVDIAALFSELPEKSQPPVFRLLPKDVAAETFVEMDSDLQHHLIQSFSDTELQEVISELYIDDAADLVEEMPANVV
;
A
#
# COMPACT_ATOMS: atom_id res chain seq x y z
N MET A 1 22.71 -14.15 -2.68
CA MET A 1 23.04 -12.83 -2.08
C MET A 1 21.82 -12.21 -1.39
N THR A 2 20.73 -12.03 -2.12
CA THR A 2 19.71 -11.01 -1.81
C THR A 2 18.58 -11.47 -0.88
N GLU A 3 18.27 -12.76 -0.79
CA GLU A 3 17.10 -13.25 -0.04
C GLU A 3 17.16 -13.08 1.50
N LYS A 4 18.36 -13.07 2.12
CA LYS A 4 18.45 -12.96 3.60
C LYS A 4 18.11 -11.57 4.14
N LYS A 5 18.18 -10.52 3.31
CA LYS A 5 17.96 -9.13 3.73
C LYS A 5 16.48 -8.80 3.82
N SER A 6 15.68 -9.19 2.81
CA SER A 6 14.22 -8.97 2.81
C SER A 6 13.51 -9.70 3.95
N VAL A 7 13.92 -10.93 4.29
CA VAL A 7 13.31 -11.70 5.39
C VAL A 7 13.52 -11.05 6.77
N ASN A 8 14.65 -10.37 7.00
CA ASN A 8 14.88 -9.64 8.25
C ASN A 8 14.07 -8.34 8.32
N LEU A 9 13.90 -7.67 7.18
CA LEU A 9 13.16 -6.41 7.12
C LEU A 9 11.68 -6.63 7.43
N LYS A 10 11.06 -7.65 6.83
CA LYS A 10 9.68 -8.07 7.14
C LYS A 10 9.47 -8.34 8.63
N LYS A 11 10.35 -9.14 9.26
CA LYS A 11 10.29 -9.41 10.70
C LYS A 11 10.44 -8.15 11.56
N THR A 12 11.30 -7.23 11.14
CA THR A 12 11.49 -5.95 11.82
C THR A 12 10.20 -5.13 11.77
N VAL A 13 9.57 -5.02 10.60
CA VAL A 13 8.30 -4.31 10.43
C VAL A 13 7.21 -4.93 11.31
N LEU A 14 7.04 -6.26 11.30
CA LEU A 14 6.07 -6.94 12.17
C LEU A 14 6.31 -6.65 13.65
N THR A 15 7.58 -6.63 14.08
CA THR A 15 7.95 -6.29 15.47
C THR A 15 7.62 -4.83 15.80
N LEU A 16 7.85 -3.90 14.87
CA LEU A 16 7.52 -2.48 15.05
C LEU A 16 6.01 -2.26 15.14
N ILE A 17 5.22 -2.99 14.36
CA ILE A 17 3.74 -2.95 14.40
C ILE A 17 3.23 -3.46 15.74
N GLN A 18 3.72 -4.62 16.20
CA GLN A 18 3.36 -5.17 17.52
C GLN A 18 3.76 -4.23 18.66
N GLY A 19 4.94 -3.60 18.55
CA GLY A 19 5.44 -2.61 19.50
C GLY A 19 4.80 -1.23 19.40
N LYS A 20 3.82 -1.01 18.49
CA LYS A 20 3.20 0.29 18.18
C LYS A 20 4.22 1.40 17.90
N LYS A 21 5.38 1.06 17.35
CA LYS A 21 6.47 1.99 17.06
C LYS A 21 6.27 2.67 15.71
N TYR A 22 5.18 3.42 15.57
CA TYR A 22 4.74 4.00 14.28
C TYR A 22 5.77 4.94 13.63
N LYS A 23 6.55 5.67 14.44
CA LYS A 23 7.60 6.56 13.92
C LYS A 23 8.70 5.78 13.17
N GLN A 24 9.23 4.73 13.80
CA GLN A 24 10.25 3.86 13.20
C GLN A 24 9.66 3.07 12.03
N LEU A 25 8.41 2.63 12.16
CA LEU A 25 7.71 1.93 11.09
C LEU A 25 7.62 2.80 9.83
N LYS A 26 7.23 4.07 9.97
CA LYS A 26 7.20 5.02 8.85
C LYS A 26 8.57 5.17 8.19
N GLU A 27 9.63 5.35 8.98
CA GLU A 27 11.00 5.46 8.46
C GLU A 27 11.42 4.21 7.67
N VAL A 28 11.09 3.02 8.16
CA VAL A 28 11.39 1.76 7.46
C VAL A 28 10.57 1.63 6.18
N LEU A 29 9.26 1.87 6.24
CA LEU A 29 8.37 1.75 5.08
C LEU A 29 8.76 2.72 3.96
N SER A 30 9.21 3.94 4.29
CA SER A 30 9.70 4.90 3.30
C SER A 30 10.99 4.47 2.58
N THR A 31 11.69 3.43 3.07
CA THR A 31 12.88 2.87 2.40
C THR A 31 12.59 1.56 1.66
N MET A 32 11.36 1.05 1.75
CA MET A 32 10.93 -0.20 1.11
C MET A 32 10.36 0.08 -0.27
N GLN A 33 10.42 -0.93 -1.15
CA GLN A 33 9.77 -0.87 -2.45
C GLN A 33 8.28 -1.17 -2.28
N PRO A 34 7.39 -0.55 -3.08
CA PRO A 34 5.95 -0.78 -3.03
C PRO A 34 5.56 -2.26 -3.08
N VAL A 35 6.18 -3.05 -3.98
CA VAL A 35 5.96 -4.50 -4.10
C VAL A 35 6.28 -5.27 -2.82
N ASP A 36 7.34 -4.88 -2.09
CA ASP A 36 7.70 -5.50 -0.82
C ASP A 36 6.71 -5.13 0.29
N ILE A 37 6.18 -3.91 0.25
CA ILE A 37 5.16 -3.42 1.18
C ILE A 37 3.84 -4.16 0.91
N ALA A 38 3.40 -4.29 -0.33
CA ALA A 38 2.19 -5.04 -0.70
C ALA A 38 2.26 -6.49 -0.19
N ALA A 39 3.38 -7.18 -0.44
CA ALA A 39 3.60 -8.54 0.05
C ALA A 39 3.61 -8.63 1.60
N LEU A 40 4.08 -7.60 2.29
CA LEU A 40 3.99 -7.51 3.75
C LEU A 40 2.54 -7.36 4.21
N PHE A 41 1.71 -6.58 3.51
CA PHE A 41 0.31 -6.40 3.85
C PHE A 41 -0.47 -7.73 3.81
N SER A 42 -0.16 -8.62 2.88
CA SER A 42 -0.73 -9.98 2.83
C SER A 42 -0.39 -10.83 4.06
N GLU A 43 0.72 -10.55 4.73
CA GLU A 43 1.14 -11.22 5.98
C GLU A 43 0.62 -10.51 7.25
N LEU A 44 0.13 -9.28 7.12
CA LEU A 44 -0.37 -8.50 8.24
C LEU A 44 -1.79 -8.89 8.63
N PRO A 45 -2.14 -8.84 9.93
CA PRO A 45 -3.54 -8.96 10.34
C PRO A 45 -4.38 -7.84 9.72
N GLU A 46 -5.54 -8.17 9.16
CA GLU A 46 -6.48 -7.23 8.53
C GLU A 46 -6.76 -5.97 9.36
N LYS A 47 -6.85 -6.11 10.69
CA LYS A 47 -7.08 -4.99 11.63
C LYS A 47 -5.90 -4.02 11.72
N SER A 48 -4.71 -4.47 11.37
CA SER A 48 -3.47 -3.67 11.40
C SER A 48 -3.13 -3.06 10.05
N GLN A 49 -3.73 -3.54 8.95
CA GLN A 49 -3.46 -3.03 7.60
C GLN A 49 -3.89 -1.56 7.43
N PRO A 50 -5.13 -1.13 7.73
CA PRO A 50 -5.52 0.28 7.55
C PRO A 50 -4.66 1.30 8.33
N PRO A 51 -4.36 1.12 9.63
CA PRO A 51 -3.53 2.10 10.35
C PRO A 51 -2.07 2.11 9.87
N VAL A 52 -1.55 1.00 9.33
CA VAL A 52 -0.20 0.97 8.75
C VAL A 52 -0.18 1.65 7.39
N PHE A 53 -1.21 1.44 6.57
CA PHE A 53 -1.32 2.07 5.25
C PHE A 53 -1.35 3.60 5.35
N ARG A 54 -2.08 4.14 6.33
CA ARG A 54 -2.14 5.58 6.63
C ARG A 54 -0.79 6.21 7.02
N LEU A 55 0.24 5.41 7.32
CA LEU A 55 1.59 5.92 7.64
C LEU A 55 2.44 6.13 6.39
N LEU A 56 2.07 5.50 5.28
CA LEU A 56 2.78 5.60 4.01
C LEU A 56 2.66 7.03 3.46
N PRO A 57 3.75 7.58 2.88
CA PRO A 57 3.64 8.74 2.01
C PRO A 57 2.63 8.48 0.89
N LYS A 58 1.92 9.51 0.42
CA LYS A 58 0.85 9.37 -0.58
C LYS A 58 1.33 8.67 -1.86
N ASP A 59 2.49 9.07 -2.37
CA ASP A 59 3.13 8.50 -3.57
C ASP A 59 3.38 6.99 -3.39
N VAL A 60 3.99 6.60 -2.27
CA VAL A 60 4.29 5.19 -1.96
C VAL A 60 3.01 4.40 -1.70
N ALA A 61 2.00 5.01 -1.07
CA ALA A 61 0.72 4.38 -0.80
C ALA A 61 -0.01 4.03 -2.09
N ALA A 62 -0.01 4.95 -3.07
CA ALA A 62 -0.58 4.76 -4.39
C ALA A 62 0.13 3.59 -5.12
N GLU A 63 1.45 3.65 -5.28
CA GLU A 63 2.23 2.57 -5.91
C GLU A 63 2.03 1.23 -5.19
N THR A 64 2.02 1.22 -3.86
CA THR A 64 1.82 -0.01 -3.07
C THR A 64 0.43 -0.56 -3.29
N PHE A 65 -0.59 0.30 -3.39
CA PHE A 65 -1.96 -0.12 -3.61
C PHE A 65 -2.12 -0.84 -4.95
N VAL A 66 -1.45 -0.39 -6.02
CA VAL A 66 -1.46 -1.05 -7.34
C VAL A 66 -0.84 -2.46 -7.26
N GLU A 67 0.23 -2.59 -6.48
CA GLU A 67 0.94 -3.88 -6.29
C GLU A 67 0.18 -4.87 -5.39
N MET A 68 -0.91 -4.46 -4.71
CA MET A 68 -1.71 -5.33 -3.87
C MET A 68 -2.71 -6.18 -4.66
N ASP A 69 -2.97 -7.38 -4.16
CA ASP A 69 -4.04 -8.23 -4.66
C ASP A 69 -5.42 -7.57 -4.45
N SER A 70 -6.38 -7.89 -5.33
CA SER A 70 -7.72 -7.27 -5.33
C SER A 70 -8.46 -7.42 -4.00
N ASP A 71 -8.25 -8.52 -3.26
CA ASP A 71 -8.86 -8.74 -1.94
C ASP A 71 -8.36 -7.72 -0.90
N LEU A 72 -7.05 -7.45 -0.90
CA LEU A 72 -6.44 -6.45 0.00
C LEU A 72 -6.87 -5.03 -0.37
N GLN A 73 -6.90 -4.72 -1.67
CA GLN A 73 -7.41 -3.45 -2.17
C GLN A 73 -8.85 -3.22 -1.69
N HIS A 74 -9.74 -4.21 -1.86
CA HIS A 74 -11.13 -4.13 -1.40
C HIS A 74 -11.23 -3.94 0.11
N HIS A 75 -10.44 -4.69 0.88
CA HIS A 75 -10.43 -4.56 2.34
C HIS A 75 -10.00 -3.17 2.81
N LEU A 76 -8.98 -2.59 2.17
CA LEU A 76 -8.52 -1.23 2.46
C LEU A 76 -9.58 -0.19 2.06
N ILE A 77 -10.17 -0.32 0.86
CA ILE A 77 -11.26 0.55 0.38
C ILE A 77 -12.42 0.55 1.39
N GLN A 78 -12.86 -0.64 1.83
CA GLN A 78 -13.95 -0.76 2.81
C GLN A 78 -13.60 -0.20 4.20
N SER A 79 -12.30 -0.15 4.52
CA SER A 79 -11.80 0.37 5.79
C SER A 79 -11.55 1.89 5.76
N PHE A 80 -11.58 2.51 4.58
CA PHE A 80 -11.33 3.94 4.38
C PHE A 80 -12.64 4.73 4.33
N SER A 81 -12.53 6.00 4.71
CA SER A 81 -13.57 6.99 4.38
C SER A 81 -13.47 7.40 2.91
N ASP A 82 -14.58 7.87 2.33
CA ASP A 82 -14.65 8.32 0.92
C ASP A 82 -13.55 9.34 0.58
N THR A 83 -13.19 10.22 1.53
CA THR A 83 -12.13 11.21 1.36
C THR A 83 -10.73 10.58 1.31
N GLU A 84 -10.43 9.61 2.19
CA GLU A 84 -9.13 8.93 2.18
C GLU A 84 -8.93 8.12 0.89
N LEU A 85 -10.00 7.46 0.42
CA LEU A 85 -9.97 6.74 -0.85
C LEU A 85 -9.69 7.69 -2.02
N GLN A 86 -10.37 8.83 -2.06
CA GLN A 86 -10.15 9.84 -3.09
C GLN A 86 -8.71 10.36 -3.09
N GLU A 87 -8.08 10.55 -1.93
CA GLU A 87 -6.68 10.98 -1.86
C GLU A 87 -5.72 9.93 -2.43
N VAL A 88 -5.93 8.64 -2.17
CA VAL A 88 -5.08 7.56 -2.71
C VAL A 88 -5.26 7.45 -4.23
N ILE A 89 -6.51 7.51 -4.70
CA ILE A 89 -6.82 7.41 -6.13
C ILE A 89 -6.32 8.64 -6.88
N SER A 90 -6.39 9.84 -6.30
CA SER A 90 -5.93 11.08 -6.97
C SER A 90 -4.44 11.06 -7.28
N GLU A 91 -3.64 10.34 -6.50
CA GLU A 91 -2.19 10.23 -6.65
C GLU A 91 -1.78 9.08 -7.59
N LEU A 92 -2.70 8.16 -7.90
CA LEU A 92 -2.52 7.15 -8.97
C LEU A 92 -2.59 7.79 -10.36
N TYR A 93 -3.18 8.99 -10.48
CA TYR A 93 -3.17 9.76 -11.70
C TYR A 93 -1.88 10.56 -11.78
N ILE A 94 -0.93 10.10 -12.61
CA ILE A 94 -0.30 10.96 -13.62
C ILE A 94 0.46 10.17 -14.71
N ASP A 95 0.86 8.90 -14.52
CA ASP A 95 1.53 8.16 -15.61
C ASP A 95 1.02 6.72 -15.88
N ASP A 96 0.40 6.00 -14.93
CA ASP A 96 -0.10 4.61 -15.15
C ASP A 96 -1.62 4.51 -15.40
N ALA A 97 -2.37 5.61 -15.28
CA ALA A 97 -3.82 5.63 -15.55
C ALA A 97 -4.18 5.63 -17.05
N ALA A 98 -3.20 5.79 -17.93
CA ALA A 98 -3.42 5.73 -19.38
C ALA A 98 -3.82 4.31 -19.83
N ASP A 99 -3.22 3.27 -19.26
CA ASP A 99 -3.51 1.87 -19.61
C ASP A 99 -4.87 1.39 -19.06
N LEU A 100 -5.36 1.96 -17.95
CA LEU A 100 -6.68 1.60 -17.38
C LEU A 100 -7.85 2.29 -18.11
N VAL A 101 -7.60 3.42 -18.78
CA VAL A 101 -8.61 4.16 -19.57
C VAL A 101 -8.75 3.60 -21.00
N GLU A 102 -7.75 2.89 -21.54
CA GLU A 102 -7.85 2.27 -22.87
C GLU A 102 -8.84 1.09 -22.96
N GLU A 103 -9.26 0.51 -21.83
CA GLU A 103 -10.27 -0.56 -21.79
C GLU A 103 -11.72 -0.04 -21.57
N MET A 104 -11.94 1.28 -21.55
CA MET A 104 -13.30 1.82 -21.52
C MET A 104 -13.86 1.94 -22.94
N PRO A 105 -14.90 1.17 -23.33
CA PRO A 105 -15.49 1.29 -24.65
C PRO A 105 -16.04 2.71 -24.81
N ALA A 106 -15.61 3.36 -25.88
CA ALA A 106 -15.82 4.76 -26.19
C ALA A 106 -17.31 5.13 -26.32
N ASN A 107 -18.05 5.25 -25.21
CA ASN A 107 -19.35 5.91 -25.22
C ASN A 107 -19.92 6.22 -23.82
N VAL A 108 -19.34 7.15 -23.05
CA VAL A 108 -20.18 8.12 -22.32
C VAL A 108 -19.39 9.40 -22.10
N VAL A 109 -19.59 10.36 -23.00
CA VAL A 109 -19.29 11.79 -22.79
C VAL A 109 -20.40 12.45 -21.97
#